data_AF-A0AAI8BFZ5-F1
#
_entry.id   AF-A0AAI8BFZ5-F1
#
_cell.length_a   1.000
_cell.length_b   1.000
_cell.length_c   1.000
_cell.angle_alpha   90.00
_cell.angle_beta   90.00
_cell.angle_gamma   90.00
#
_symmetry.space_group_name_H-M   'P 1'
#
loop_
_entity.id
_entity.type
_entity.pdbx_description
1 polymer ?
#
loop_
_entity_poly.entity_id
_entity_poly.type
_entity_poly.pdbx_seq_one_letter_code
_entity_poly.pdbx_strand_id
1 'polypeptide(L)'
;MKIVKDFSPKEYSQKLVNWLSDSCMNYPAEGFVIGLSGGIDSAVAASLAVKTGLPTTALILPSDNNQHQDMQDALELIEMLNIEHYTISIQPAYEAFLASTQSFTNLQNNRQLVIKGNAQARLRMMYLYAYAQQYNRIVIGTDNACEWYMGYFTKFGDGAADILPLVNLKKSQVFELGKYLDVPKNILDKAPSAGLWQGQTDEDEMGVTYQEIDDFLDGKQVSAKALERINFWHNRSHHKRKLALTPNF
;
A
#
# COMPACT_ATOMS: atom_id res chain seq x y z
N MET A 1 -12.30 -5.03 -10.29
CA MET A 1 -11.69 -3.69 -10.39
C MET A 1 -12.26 -2.99 -11.61
N LYS A 2 -12.58 -1.71 -11.52
CA LYS A 2 -13.07 -0.88 -12.64
C LYS A 2 -12.11 0.28 -12.81
N ILE A 3 -11.29 0.27 -13.87
CA ILE A 3 -10.34 1.35 -14.14
C ILE A 3 -11.08 2.65 -14.41
N VAL A 4 -10.69 3.72 -13.72
CA VAL A 4 -11.24 5.06 -13.91
C VAL A 4 -10.69 5.66 -15.20
N LYS A 5 -11.57 6.03 -16.13
CA LYS A 5 -11.19 6.64 -17.42
C LYS A 5 -11.36 8.17 -17.40
N ASP A 6 -12.55 8.64 -17.03
CA ASP A 6 -12.84 10.08 -16.92
C ASP A 6 -12.43 10.57 -15.54
N PHE A 7 -11.17 11.00 -15.44
CA PHE A 7 -10.54 11.37 -14.17
C PHE A 7 -10.30 12.86 -14.06
N SER A 8 -10.82 13.46 -12.99
CA SER A 8 -10.53 14.82 -12.54
C SER A 8 -10.10 14.72 -11.08
N PRO A 9 -8.87 15.13 -10.71
CA PRO A 9 -8.38 15.00 -9.34
C PRO A 9 -9.33 15.61 -8.31
N LYS A 10 -9.88 16.79 -8.59
CA LYS A 10 -10.83 17.48 -7.72
C LYS A 10 -12.13 16.69 -7.52
N GLU A 11 -12.78 16.30 -8.62
CA GLU A 11 -14.07 15.61 -8.54
C GLU A 11 -13.93 14.19 -7.96
N TYR A 12 -12.87 13.49 -8.36
CA TYR A 12 -12.63 12.13 -7.89
C TYR A 12 -12.17 12.10 -6.44
N SER A 13 -11.36 13.08 -5.99
CA SER A 13 -11.03 13.26 -4.58
C SER A 13 -12.30 13.42 -3.74
N GLN A 14 -13.23 14.28 -4.14
CA GLN A 14 -14.49 14.46 -3.41
C GLN A 14 -15.32 13.17 -3.36
N LYS A 15 -15.38 12.40 -4.45
CA LYS A 15 -16.06 11.10 -4.48
C LYS A 15 -15.42 10.11 -3.50
N LEU A 16 -14.09 10.05 -3.44
CA LEU A 16 -13.37 9.18 -2.51
C LEU A 16 -13.57 9.61 -1.06
N VAL A 17 -13.51 10.91 -0.77
CA VAL A 17 -13.77 11.44 0.58
C VAL A 17 -15.18 11.06 1.05
N ASN A 18 -16.21 11.26 0.22
CA ASN A 18 -17.57 10.87 0.55
C ASN A 18 -17.69 9.36 0.79
N TRP A 19 -17.08 8.56 -0.10
CA TRP A 19 -17.08 7.10 0.03
C TRP A 19 -16.36 6.62 1.30
N LEU A 20 -15.27 7.26 1.70
CA LEU A 20 -14.57 6.97 2.96
C LEU A 20 -15.48 7.27 4.16
N SER A 21 -16.12 8.45 4.19
CA SER A 21 -17.08 8.81 5.25
C SER A 21 -18.22 7.80 5.35
N ASP A 22 -18.84 7.44 4.22
CA ASP A 22 -19.92 6.46 4.16
C ASP A 22 -19.45 5.07 4.63
N SER A 23 -18.24 4.68 4.25
CA SER A 23 -17.64 3.41 4.68
C SER A 23 -17.44 3.38 6.19
N CYS A 24 -16.96 4.47 6.79
CA CYS A 24 -16.79 4.57 8.25
C CYS A 24 -18.11 4.41 9.01
N MET A 25 -19.18 5.06 8.52
CA MET A 25 -20.51 4.97 9.11
C MET A 25 -21.12 3.56 8.97
N ASN A 26 -20.87 2.88 7.85
CA ASN A 26 -21.40 1.54 7.60
C ASN A 26 -20.66 0.42 8.37
N TYR A 27 -19.40 0.65 8.75
CA TYR A 27 -18.58 -0.26 9.57
C TYR A 27 -18.70 0.00 11.08
N PRO A 28 -19.75 0.73 11.52
CA PRO A 28 -19.79 1.57 12.73
C PRO A 28 -18.44 1.86 13.41
N ALA A 29 -17.47 2.35 12.64
CA ALA A 29 -16.15 2.71 13.15
C ALA A 29 -16.10 4.19 13.56
N GLU A 30 -15.12 4.53 14.39
CA GLU A 30 -14.91 5.89 14.92
C GLU A 30 -13.83 6.67 14.15
N GLY A 31 -13.27 6.09 13.09
CA GLY A 31 -12.27 6.73 12.24
C GLY A 31 -11.39 5.74 11.49
N PHE A 32 -10.20 6.20 11.10
CA PHE A 32 -9.25 5.45 10.29
C PHE A 32 -7.90 5.28 10.96
N VAL A 33 -7.20 4.20 10.63
CA VAL A 33 -5.77 4.02 10.86
C VAL A 33 -5.08 3.66 9.55
N ILE A 34 -3.90 4.23 9.32
CA ILE A 34 -3.12 3.99 8.10
C ILE A 34 -1.62 3.90 8.42
N GLY A 35 -0.91 3.01 7.74
CA GLY A 35 0.54 2.95 7.77
C GLY A 35 1.14 3.99 6.83
N LEU A 36 1.96 4.90 7.34
CA LEU A 36 2.70 5.87 6.51
C LEU A 36 4.13 5.40 6.28
N SER A 37 4.44 5.07 5.03
CA SER A 37 5.74 4.57 4.60
C SER A 37 6.65 5.65 4.01
N GLY A 38 6.16 6.90 3.89
CA GLY A 38 6.81 7.95 3.10
C GLY A 38 6.64 7.79 1.59
N GLY A 39 5.87 6.80 1.13
CA GLY A 39 5.53 6.62 -0.29
C GLY A 39 4.25 7.35 -0.71
N ILE A 40 4.09 7.54 -2.01
CA ILE A 40 2.96 8.31 -2.58
C ILE A 40 1.59 7.72 -2.27
N ASP A 41 1.42 6.40 -2.29
CA ASP A 41 0.09 5.77 -2.13
C ASP A 41 -0.46 5.97 -0.72
N SER A 42 0.38 5.75 0.31
CA SER A 42 0.00 6.01 1.70
C SER A 42 -0.23 7.49 1.96
N ALA A 43 0.57 8.37 1.33
CA ALA A 43 0.39 9.81 1.45
C ALA A 43 -0.95 10.31 0.90
N VAL A 44 -1.32 9.85 -0.30
CA VAL A 44 -2.60 10.19 -0.93
C VAL A 44 -3.78 9.63 -0.12
N ALA A 45 -3.70 8.36 0.28
CA ALA A 45 -4.76 7.72 1.06
C ALA A 45 -4.98 8.41 2.41
N ALA A 46 -3.91 8.77 3.14
CA ALA A 46 -4.01 9.53 4.39
C ALA A 46 -4.62 10.92 4.16
N SER A 47 -4.17 11.64 3.14
CA SER A 47 -4.70 12.97 2.80
C SER A 47 -6.19 12.94 2.48
N LEU A 48 -6.67 11.90 1.78
CA LEU A 48 -8.10 11.68 1.53
C LEU A 48 -8.87 11.36 2.82
N ALA A 49 -8.32 10.50 3.69
CA ALA A 49 -8.94 10.16 4.96
C ALA A 49 -9.11 11.38 5.87
N VAL A 50 -8.08 12.23 5.97
CA VAL A 50 -8.14 13.48 6.76
C VAL A 50 -9.21 14.44 6.24
N LYS A 51 -9.39 14.53 4.92
CA LYS A 51 -10.43 15.37 4.32
C LYS A 51 -11.87 14.95 4.64
N THR A 52 -12.09 13.74 5.18
CA THR A 52 -13.41 13.34 5.70
C THR A 52 -13.81 14.12 6.96
N GLY A 53 -12.83 14.69 7.69
CA GLY A 53 -13.03 15.29 9.01
C GLY A 53 -13.18 14.26 10.14
N LEU A 54 -13.07 12.97 9.85
CA LEU A 54 -13.10 11.91 10.85
C LEU A 54 -11.71 11.69 11.47
N PRO A 55 -11.64 11.18 12.72
CA PRO A 55 -10.37 10.82 13.35
C PRO A 55 -9.53 9.93 12.45
N THR A 56 -8.28 10.33 12.20
CA THR A 56 -7.33 9.58 11.38
C THR A 56 -6.01 9.51 12.12
N THR A 57 -5.49 8.31 12.34
CA THR A 57 -4.22 8.09 13.01
C THR A 57 -3.22 7.44 12.07
N ALA A 58 -2.00 7.97 12.02
CA ALA A 58 -0.89 7.42 11.23
C ALA A 58 0.04 6.55 12.09
N LEU A 59 0.41 5.38 11.58
CA LEU A 59 1.50 4.57 12.17
C LEU A 59 2.72 4.58 11.24
N ILE A 60 3.86 5.06 11.73
CA ILE A 60 5.16 4.89 11.08
C ILE A 60 5.81 3.64 11.68
N LEU A 61 6.02 2.61 10.84
CA LEU A 61 6.43 1.27 11.28
C LEU A 61 7.78 0.86 10.68
N PRO A 62 8.89 1.51 11.10
CA PRO A 62 10.20 1.30 10.50
C PRO A 62 10.85 -0.02 10.95
N SER A 63 11.79 -0.47 10.14
CA SER A 63 12.76 -1.55 10.38
C SER A 63 14.13 -1.07 9.92
N ASP A 64 15.19 -1.83 10.19
CA ASP A 64 16.55 -1.49 9.73
C ASP A 64 16.69 -1.50 8.20
N ASN A 65 15.71 -2.06 7.48
CA ASN A 65 15.67 -2.06 6.02
C ASN A 65 15.08 -0.77 5.42
N ASN A 66 14.43 0.07 6.23
CA ASN A 66 13.84 1.32 5.76
C ASN A 66 14.87 2.45 5.69
N GLN A 67 14.70 3.37 4.75
CA GLN A 67 15.57 4.53 4.68
C GLN A 67 15.16 5.55 5.75
N HIS A 68 16.13 6.22 6.36
CA HIS A 68 15.85 7.29 7.31
C HIS A 68 15.01 8.41 6.67
N GLN A 69 15.20 8.65 5.37
CA GLN A 69 14.43 9.62 4.59
C GLN A 69 12.94 9.27 4.52
N ASP A 70 12.58 7.99 4.41
CA ASP A 70 11.18 7.55 4.35
C ASP A 70 10.39 7.97 5.60
N MET A 71 11.03 7.91 6.76
CA MET A 71 10.44 8.35 8.03
C MET A 71 10.29 9.87 8.08
N GLN A 72 11.28 10.62 7.59
CA GLN A 72 11.22 12.08 7.55
C GLN A 72 10.12 12.56 6.61
N ASP A 73 10.01 11.96 5.42
CA ASP A 73 8.95 12.24 4.46
C ASP A 73 7.56 11.98 5.08
N ALA A 74 7.41 10.86 5.80
CA ALA A 74 6.16 10.53 6.49
C ALA A 74 5.82 11.55 7.60
N LEU A 75 6.81 11.97 8.40
CA LEU A 75 6.62 12.97 9.46
C LEU A 75 6.25 14.34 8.89
N GLU A 76 6.89 14.78 7.81
CA GLU A 76 6.56 16.04 7.13
C GLU A 76 5.09 16.05 6.67
N LEU A 77 4.63 14.95 6.07
CA LEU A 77 3.22 14.83 5.70
C LEU A 77 2.29 14.87 6.93
N ILE A 78 2.64 14.18 8.01
CA ILE A 78 1.84 14.15 9.24
C ILE A 78 1.71 15.55 9.86
N GLU A 79 2.81 16.31 9.90
CA GLU A 79 2.82 17.69 10.39
C GLU A 79 1.89 18.57 9.55
N MET A 80 1.95 18.45 8.22
CA MET A 80 1.05 19.18 7.32
C MET A 80 -0.42 18.78 7.47
N LEU A 81 -0.71 17.49 7.65
CA LEU A 81 -2.07 16.98 7.84
C LEU A 81 -2.61 17.23 9.26
N ASN A 82 -1.74 17.56 10.22
CA ASN A 82 -2.05 17.76 11.63
C ASN A 82 -2.86 16.60 12.24
N ILE A 83 -2.33 15.38 12.10
CA ILE A 83 -2.96 14.16 12.61
C ILE A 83 -2.17 13.47 13.72
N GLU A 84 -2.88 12.70 14.54
CA GLU A 84 -2.26 11.84 15.54
C GLU A 84 -1.37 10.80 14.86
N HIS A 85 -0.21 10.52 15.45
CA HIS A 85 0.68 9.49 14.94
C HIS A 85 1.48 8.77 16.02
N TYR A 86 1.97 7.59 15.66
CA TYR A 86 2.92 6.82 16.45
C TYR A 86 4.03 6.28 15.57
N THR A 87 5.26 6.36 16.06
CA THR A 87 6.43 5.73 15.44
C THR A 87 6.84 4.52 16.27
N ILE A 88 6.69 3.33 15.70
CA ILE A 88 6.94 2.05 16.40
C ILE A 88 7.82 1.17 15.54
N SER A 89 9.06 0.94 15.98
CA SER A 89 9.97 0.03 15.27
C SER A 89 9.43 -1.40 15.32
N ILE A 90 9.34 -2.04 14.16
CA ILE A 90 8.98 -3.46 14.04
C ILE A 90 10.19 -4.39 14.21
N GLN A 91 11.40 -3.82 14.31
CA GLN A 91 12.66 -4.58 14.32
C GLN A 91 12.71 -5.66 15.42
N PRO A 92 12.33 -5.37 16.69
CA PRO A 92 12.40 -6.40 17.74
C PRO A 92 11.45 -7.59 17.47
N ALA A 93 10.23 -7.32 17.00
CA ALA A 93 9.27 -8.36 16.65
C ALA A 93 9.73 -9.16 15.42
N TYR A 94 10.36 -8.48 14.47
CA TYR A 94 10.92 -9.09 13.27
C TYR A 94 12.09 -10.04 13.60
N GLU A 95 13.01 -9.63 14.46
CA GLU A 95 14.13 -10.47 14.91
C GLU A 95 13.64 -11.70 15.69
N ALA A 96 12.68 -11.52 16.59
CA ALA A 96 12.07 -12.62 17.32
C ALA A 96 11.38 -13.62 16.38
N PHE A 97 10.69 -13.13 15.34
CA PHE A 97 10.12 -13.98 14.29
C PHE A 97 11.22 -14.76 13.54
N LEU A 98 12.30 -14.11 13.11
CA LEU A 98 13.39 -14.81 12.42
C LEU A 98 14.05 -15.87 13.31
N ALA A 99 14.26 -15.59 14.59
CA ALA A 99 14.83 -16.55 15.55
C ALA A 99 13.92 -17.77 15.75
N SER A 100 12.62 -17.55 15.92
CA SER A 100 11.64 -18.62 16.17
C SER A 100 11.38 -19.53 14.96
N THR A 101 11.71 -19.08 13.75
CA THR A 101 11.48 -19.84 12.50
C THR A 101 12.71 -20.59 11.98
N GLN A 102 13.84 -20.52 12.70
CA GLN A 102 15.09 -21.17 12.30
C GLN A 102 14.96 -22.68 12.06
N SER A 103 14.18 -23.37 12.90
CA SER A 103 14.02 -24.83 12.86
C SER A 103 13.43 -25.38 11.57
N PHE A 104 12.66 -24.57 10.83
CA PHE A 104 12.07 -24.93 9.54
C PHE A 104 12.57 -24.07 8.38
N THR A 105 13.60 -23.25 8.61
CA THR A 105 14.18 -22.42 7.55
C THR A 105 14.86 -23.29 6.50
N ASN A 106 14.34 -23.28 5.28
CA ASN A 106 14.97 -23.95 4.14
C ASN A 106 16.00 -23.01 3.49
N LEU A 107 17.27 -23.13 3.88
CA LEU A 107 18.37 -22.30 3.36
C LEU A 107 18.66 -22.50 1.87
N GLN A 108 18.23 -23.61 1.26
CA GLN A 108 18.41 -23.88 -0.17
C GLN A 108 17.39 -23.13 -1.05
N ASN A 109 16.36 -22.53 -0.45
CA ASN A 109 15.37 -21.75 -1.18
C ASN A 109 15.94 -20.38 -1.56
N ASN A 110 15.96 -20.05 -2.84
CA ASN A 110 16.45 -18.77 -3.36
C ASN A 110 15.57 -17.55 -3.05
N ARG A 111 14.42 -17.73 -2.36
CA ARG A 111 13.46 -16.68 -2.00
C ARG A 111 13.63 -16.15 -0.59
N GLN A 112 14.78 -16.34 0.06
CA GLN A 112 15.01 -15.88 1.45
C GLN A 112 14.67 -14.40 1.63
N LEU A 113 15.09 -13.54 0.69
CA LEU A 113 14.86 -12.10 0.76
C LEU A 113 13.36 -11.78 0.72
N VAL A 114 12.62 -12.45 -0.17
CA VAL A 114 11.16 -12.30 -0.30
C VAL A 114 10.43 -12.81 0.95
N ILE A 115 10.89 -13.90 1.57
CA ILE A 115 10.30 -14.42 2.83
C ILE A 115 10.46 -13.39 3.94
N LYS A 116 11.67 -12.85 4.11
CA LYS A 116 12.01 -11.80 5.07
C LYS A 116 11.22 -10.51 4.84
N GLY A 117 11.13 -10.04 3.59
CA GLY A 117 10.31 -8.89 3.21
C GLY A 117 8.84 -9.08 3.54
N ASN A 118 8.25 -10.20 3.15
CA ASN A 118 6.85 -10.50 3.47
C ASN A 118 6.59 -10.58 4.99
N ALA A 119 7.54 -11.08 5.79
CA ALA A 119 7.39 -11.10 7.25
C ALA A 119 7.25 -9.69 7.82
N GLN A 120 8.06 -8.73 7.34
CA GLN A 120 7.95 -7.33 7.74
C GLN A 120 6.59 -6.73 7.36
N ALA A 121 6.13 -6.94 6.12
CA ALA A 121 4.81 -6.45 5.68
C ALA A 121 3.66 -7.02 6.54
N ARG A 122 3.72 -8.31 6.92
CA ARG A 122 2.74 -8.94 7.81
C ARG A 122 2.79 -8.41 9.23
N LEU A 123 3.99 -8.15 9.76
CA LEU A 123 4.12 -7.51 11.06
C LEU A 123 3.48 -6.12 11.05
N ARG A 124 3.73 -5.30 10.03
CA ARG A 124 3.10 -3.98 9.90
C ARG A 124 1.57 -4.06 9.91
N MET A 125 1.01 -5.02 9.17
CA MET A 125 -0.43 -5.32 9.21
C MET A 125 -0.91 -5.64 10.64
N MET A 126 -0.17 -6.47 11.39
CA MET A 126 -0.53 -6.80 12.78
C MET A 126 -0.58 -5.56 13.67
N TYR A 127 0.37 -4.62 13.54
CA TYR A 127 0.36 -3.36 14.30
C TYR A 127 -0.85 -2.49 13.95
N LEU A 128 -1.17 -2.36 12.65
CA LEU A 128 -2.33 -1.60 12.19
C LEU A 128 -3.63 -2.16 12.76
N TYR A 129 -3.83 -3.48 12.68
CA TYR A 129 -5.04 -4.12 13.21
C TYR A 129 -5.09 -4.13 14.73
N ALA A 130 -3.95 -4.21 15.42
CA ALA A 130 -3.91 -4.07 16.88
C ALA A 130 -4.40 -2.68 17.32
N TYR A 131 -3.94 -1.62 16.64
CA TYR A 131 -4.44 -0.26 16.90
C TYR A 131 -5.92 -0.13 16.52
N ALA A 132 -6.31 -0.65 15.35
CA ALA A 132 -7.69 -0.57 14.87
C ALA A 132 -8.70 -1.16 15.86
N GLN A 133 -8.40 -2.30 16.46
CA GLN A 133 -9.26 -2.95 17.45
C GLN A 133 -9.34 -2.20 18.78
N GLN A 134 -8.27 -1.53 19.19
CA GLN A 134 -8.23 -0.74 20.43
C GLN A 134 -9.08 0.54 20.33
N TYR A 135 -9.11 1.15 19.14
CA TYR A 135 -9.73 2.46 18.93
C TYR A 135 -10.92 2.41 17.97
N ASN A 136 -11.47 1.23 17.69
CA ASN A 136 -12.57 1.04 16.74
C ASN A 136 -12.34 1.79 15.40
N ARG A 137 -11.19 1.56 14.77
CA ARG A 137 -10.80 2.20 13.49
C ARG A 137 -10.91 1.22 12.33
N ILE A 138 -11.02 1.77 11.13
CA ILE A 138 -10.86 1.05 9.86
C ILE A 138 -9.41 1.13 9.41
N VAL A 139 -8.82 -0.01 9.06
CA VAL A 139 -7.50 -0.08 8.43
C VAL A 139 -7.63 0.28 6.95
N ILE A 140 -7.01 1.40 6.54
CA ILE A 140 -6.93 1.79 5.13
C ILE A 140 -5.75 1.08 4.48
N GLY A 141 -6.03 0.34 3.39
CA GLY A 141 -5.01 -0.19 2.50
C GLY A 141 -4.76 0.73 1.32
N THR A 142 -3.57 0.63 0.74
CA THR A 142 -3.07 1.59 -0.24
C THR A 142 -2.95 1.02 -1.65
N ASP A 143 -3.35 -0.24 -1.86
CA ASP A 143 -3.29 -0.88 -3.18
C ASP A 143 -3.98 -0.02 -4.24
N ASN A 144 -3.24 0.34 -5.28
CA ASN A 144 -3.78 0.96 -6.48
C ASN A 144 -4.04 -0.08 -7.59
N ALA A 145 -4.62 0.35 -8.71
CA ALA A 145 -5.00 -0.56 -9.78
C ALA A 145 -3.82 -1.33 -10.38
N CYS A 146 -2.64 -0.72 -10.43
CA CYS A 146 -1.43 -1.32 -10.99
C CYS A 146 -0.90 -2.41 -10.05
N GLU A 147 -0.75 -2.09 -8.77
CA GLU A 147 -0.35 -3.05 -7.73
C GLU A 147 -1.35 -4.20 -7.62
N TRP A 148 -2.65 -3.89 -7.62
CA TRP A 148 -3.70 -4.88 -7.53
C TRP A 148 -3.67 -5.83 -8.72
N TYR A 149 -3.60 -5.29 -9.95
CA TYR A 149 -3.56 -6.08 -11.18
C TYR A 149 -2.33 -6.97 -11.24
N MET A 150 -1.15 -6.44 -10.89
CA MET A 150 0.12 -7.17 -10.86
C MET A 150 0.18 -8.15 -9.68
N GLY A 151 -0.63 -7.94 -8.64
CA GLY A 151 -0.53 -8.64 -7.38
C GLY A 151 0.76 -8.32 -6.64
N TYR A 152 1.23 -7.08 -6.78
CA TYR A 152 2.46 -6.55 -6.22
C TYR A 152 2.23 -5.99 -4.82
N PHE A 153 1.83 -6.89 -3.91
CA PHE A 153 1.59 -6.63 -2.50
C PHE A 153 1.79 -7.92 -1.71
N THR A 154 2.04 -7.85 -0.40
CA THR A 154 2.13 -9.05 0.44
C THR A 154 0.73 -9.56 0.78
N LYS A 155 0.43 -10.81 0.43
CA LYS A 155 -0.83 -11.44 0.87
C LYS A 155 -0.86 -11.54 2.39
N PHE A 156 -1.91 -10.99 2.99
CA PHE A 156 -2.08 -10.82 4.44
C PHE A 156 -1.01 -9.93 5.09
N GLY A 157 -0.35 -9.07 4.31
CA GLY A 157 0.48 -7.97 4.80
C GLY A 157 -0.20 -6.65 4.45
N ASP A 158 0.45 -5.83 3.65
CA ASP A 158 -0.08 -4.57 3.11
C ASP A 158 -1.40 -4.73 2.36
N GLY A 159 -1.59 -5.83 1.62
CA GLY A 159 -2.86 -6.11 0.94
C GLY A 159 -3.98 -6.65 1.85
N ALA A 160 -3.77 -6.72 3.18
CA ALA A 160 -4.84 -6.97 4.15
C ALA A 160 -5.23 -5.66 4.81
N ALA A 161 -6.40 -5.16 4.41
CA ALA A 161 -7.01 -3.95 4.92
C ALA A 161 -8.53 -4.11 4.88
N ASP A 162 -9.23 -3.22 5.57
CA ASP A 162 -10.69 -3.20 5.62
C ASP A 162 -11.27 -2.53 4.37
N ILE A 163 -10.59 -1.48 3.89
CA ILE A 163 -10.98 -0.71 2.69
C ILE A 163 -9.79 -0.31 1.82
N LEU A 164 -10.03 -0.14 0.52
CA LEU A 164 -9.02 0.19 -0.49
C LEU A 164 -9.46 1.36 -1.38
N PRO A 165 -9.31 2.63 -0.94
CA PRO A 165 -9.78 3.79 -1.69
C PRO A 165 -9.10 3.95 -3.06
N LEU A 166 -7.87 3.46 -3.22
CA LEU A 166 -7.06 3.67 -4.42
C LEU A 166 -7.17 2.54 -5.46
N VAL A 167 -7.85 1.43 -5.15
CA VAL A 167 -7.77 0.18 -5.94
C VAL A 167 -8.21 0.30 -7.40
N ASN A 168 -8.97 1.33 -7.74
CA ASN A 168 -9.44 1.57 -9.10
C ASN A 168 -8.61 2.62 -9.87
N LEU A 169 -7.63 3.25 -9.21
CA LEU A 169 -6.79 4.29 -9.77
C LEU A 169 -5.48 3.72 -10.29
N LYS A 170 -5.10 4.13 -11.50
CA LYS A 170 -3.76 3.87 -12.05
C LYS A 170 -2.69 4.64 -11.29
N LYS A 171 -1.42 4.30 -11.47
CA LYS A 171 -0.34 4.96 -10.73
C LYS A 171 -0.25 6.46 -11.07
N SER A 172 -0.36 6.81 -12.36
CA SER A 172 -0.45 8.21 -12.81
C SER A 172 -1.54 9.01 -12.11
N GLN A 173 -2.73 8.42 -11.95
CA GLN A 173 -3.86 9.05 -11.28
C GLN A 173 -3.63 9.24 -9.78
N VAL A 174 -2.92 8.32 -9.13
CA VAL A 174 -2.47 8.50 -7.73
C VAL A 174 -1.52 9.70 -7.62
N PHE A 175 -0.54 9.83 -8.53
CA PHE A 175 0.34 11.00 -8.55
C PHE A 175 -0.40 12.31 -8.85
N GLU A 176 -1.37 12.30 -9.76
CA GLU A 176 -2.23 13.46 -10.05
C GLU A 176 -3.06 13.88 -8.82
N LEU A 177 -3.59 12.93 -8.06
CA LEU A 177 -4.22 13.22 -6.77
C LEU A 177 -3.21 13.77 -5.77
N GLY A 178 -2.02 13.18 -5.67
CA GLY A 178 -0.97 13.68 -4.78
C GLY A 178 -0.67 15.15 -5.03
N LYS A 179 -0.52 15.56 -6.29
CA LYS A 179 -0.34 16.96 -6.68
C LYS A 179 -1.53 17.83 -6.30
N TYR A 180 -2.76 17.36 -6.54
CA TYR A 180 -3.98 18.09 -6.18
C TYR A 180 -4.18 18.24 -4.67
N LEU A 181 -3.71 17.27 -3.89
CA LEU A 181 -3.80 17.23 -2.43
C LEU A 181 -2.62 17.91 -1.74
N ASP A 182 -1.73 18.58 -2.51
CA ASP A 182 -0.52 19.24 -2.03
C ASP A 182 0.41 18.31 -1.24
N VAL A 183 0.49 17.02 -1.64
CA VAL A 183 1.46 16.07 -1.06
C VAL A 183 2.88 16.62 -1.24
N PRO A 184 3.77 16.51 -0.22
CA PRO A 184 5.10 17.10 -0.28
C PRO A 184 5.92 16.63 -1.48
N LYS A 185 6.74 17.52 -2.01
CA LYS A 185 7.47 17.29 -3.27
C LYS A 185 8.49 16.15 -3.16
N ASN A 186 9.16 16.00 -2.02
CA ASN A 186 10.03 14.86 -1.71
C ASN A 186 9.30 13.51 -1.83
N ILE A 187 8.02 13.43 -1.47
CA ILE A 187 7.22 12.22 -1.66
C ILE A 187 6.84 12.04 -3.15
N LEU A 188 6.47 13.13 -3.83
CA LEU A 188 6.05 13.10 -5.24
C LEU A 188 7.18 12.75 -6.22
N ASP A 189 8.40 13.18 -5.94
CA ASP A 189 9.56 12.98 -6.83
C ASP A 189 10.28 11.65 -6.57
N LYS A 190 9.93 10.94 -5.49
CA LYS A 190 10.55 9.67 -5.11
C LYS A 190 10.03 8.51 -5.97
N ALA A 191 10.95 7.65 -6.39
CA ALA A 191 10.61 6.41 -7.08
C ALA A 191 9.81 5.47 -6.14
N PRO A 192 8.69 4.85 -6.59
CA PRO A 192 7.95 3.92 -5.77
C PRO A 192 8.77 2.69 -5.35
N SER A 193 8.63 2.31 -4.08
CA SER A 193 9.34 1.19 -3.48
C SER A 193 8.50 0.58 -2.34
N ALA A 194 8.51 -0.75 -2.26
CA ALA A 194 7.93 -1.48 -1.14
C ALA A 194 8.75 -1.37 0.18
N GLY A 195 10.00 -0.90 0.14
CA GLY A 195 10.84 -0.68 1.33
C GLY A 195 11.07 -1.93 2.19
N LEU A 196 11.16 -3.11 1.56
CA LEU A 196 11.35 -4.41 2.21
C LEU A 196 12.83 -4.80 2.34
N TRP A 197 13.71 -4.25 1.50
CA TRP A 197 15.16 -4.38 1.57
C TRP A 197 15.84 -3.18 0.88
N GLN A 198 17.13 -2.98 1.20
CA GLN A 198 17.91 -1.83 0.71
C GLN A 198 18.04 -1.80 -0.81
N GLY A 199 17.85 -0.62 -1.41
CA GLY A 199 17.99 -0.39 -2.86
C GLY A 199 16.85 -0.92 -3.74
N GLN A 200 15.75 -1.38 -3.14
CA GLN A 200 14.59 -1.91 -3.85
C GLN A 200 13.81 -0.81 -4.58
N THR A 201 13.44 -1.03 -5.83
CA THR A 201 12.39 -0.28 -6.54
C THR A 201 11.37 -1.24 -7.14
N ASP A 202 10.12 -0.79 -7.26
CA ASP A 202 9.04 -1.66 -7.75
C ASP A 202 9.22 -2.03 -9.23
N GLU A 203 9.64 -1.06 -10.04
CA GLU A 203 9.79 -1.24 -11.49
C GLU A 203 10.94 -2.20 -11.82
N ASP A 204 12.04 -2.17 -11.05
CA ASP A 204 13.15 -3.12 -11.22
C ASP A 204 12.73 -4.56 -10.91
N GLU A 205 11.94 -4.77 -9.84
CA GLU A 205 11.42 -6.10 -9.49
C GLU A 205 10.37 -6.60 -10.47
N MET A 206 9.44 -5.73 -10.86
CA MET A 206 8.40 -6.08 -11.80
C MET A 206 9.00 -6.33 -13.19
N GLY A 207 10.07 -5.62 -13.55
CA GLY A 207 10.70 -5.62 -14.88
C GLY A 207 9.87 -4.90 -15.94
N VAL A 208 8.98 -4.01 -15.49
CA VAL A 208 8.05 -3.20 -16.30
C VAL A 208 7.75 -1.92 -15.52
N THR A 209 7.61 -0.81 -16.24
CA THR A 209 7.33 0.49 -15.62
C THR A 209 5.85 0.66 -15.25
N TYR A 210 5.56 1.51 -14.28
CA TYR A 210 4.19 1.92 -13.96
C TYR A 210 3.50 2.58 -15.14
N GLN A 211 4.23 3.34 -15.97
CA GLN A 211 3.68 3.94 -17.18
C GLN A 211 3.22 2.87 -18.18
N GLU A 212 4.00 1.81 -18.38
CA GLU A 212 3.59 0.69 -19.25
C GLU A 212 2.39 -0.09 -18.67
N ILE A 213 2.31 -0.25 -17.33
CA ILE A 213 1.14 -0.87 -16.69
C ILE A 213 -0.10 0.01 -16.87
N ASP A 214 0.02 1.32 -16.66
CA ASP A 214 -1.06 2.29 -16.85
C ASP A 214 -1.58 2.26 -18.31
N ASP A 215 -0.68 2.28 -19.29
CA ASP A 215 -1.01 2.22 -20.71
C ASP A 215 -1.70 0.89 -21.07
N PHE A 216 -1.23 -0.22 -20.52
CA PHE A 216 -1.88 -1.51 -20.67
C PHE A 216 -3.31 -1.51 -20.08
N LEU A 217 -3.50 -0.94 -18.89
CA LEU A 217 -4.81 -0.85 -18.23
C LEU A 217 -5.79 0.08 -18.97
N ASP A 218 -5.29 1.05 -19.73
CA ASP A 218 -6.07 1.87 -20.66
C ASP A 218 -6.45 1.15 -21.96
N GLY A 219 -5.90 -0.05 -22.20
CA GLY A 219 -6.07 -0.80 -23.44
C GLY A 219 -5.19 -0.31 -24.60
N LYS A 220 -4.15 0.47 -24.30
CA LYS A 220 -3.16 0.87 -25.31
C LYS A 220 -2.21 -0.29 -25.61
N GLN A 221 -1.55 -0.23 -26.77
CA GLN A 221 -0.49 -1.17 -27.09
C GLN A 221 0.75 -0.87 -26.25
N VAL A 222 1.36 -1.93 -25.72
CA VAL A 222 2.63 -1.88 -24.98
C VAL A 222 3.64 -2.80 -25.65
N SER A 223 4.92 -2.67 -25.28
CA SER A 223 5.98 -3.52 -25.83
C SER A 223 5.71 -5.00 -25.53
N ALA A 224 6.21 -5.90 -26.39
CA ALA A 224 6.07 -7.35 -26.17
C ALA A 224 6.66 -7.79 -24.82
N LYS A 225 7.79 -7.17 -24.43
CA LYS A 225 8.44 -7.39 -23.13
C LYS A 225 7.54 -6.96 -21.97
N ALA A 226 6.95 -5.77 -22.03
CA ALA A 226 6.03 -5.29 -20.99
C ALA A 226 4.81 -6.21 -20.87
N LEU A 227 4.19 -6.58 -21.99
CA LEU A 227 3.04 -7.49 -22.01
C LEU A 227 3.37 -8.84 -21.38
N GLU A 228 4.54 -9.41 -21.69
CA GLU A 228 5.02 -10.66 -21.09
C GLU A 228 5.13 -10.53 -19.56
N ARG A 229 5.78 -9.47 -19.07
CA ARG A 229 5.95 -9.23 -17.62
C ARG A 229 4.62 -9.00 -16.91
N ILE A 230 3.74 -8.20 -17.49
CA ILE A 230 2.40 -7.93 -16.95
C ILE A 230 1.60 -9.24 -16.84
N ASN A 231 1.58 -10.05 -17.89
CA ASN A 231 0.87 -11.34 -17.87
C ASN A 231 1.48 -12.32 -16.87
N PHE A 232 2.82 -12.37 -16.78
CA PHE A 232 3.51 -13.21 -15.79
C PHE A 232 3.08 -12.89 -14.36
N TRP A 233 3.08 -11.60 -13.99
CA TRP A 233 2.68 -11.15 -12.66
C TRP A 233 1.19 -11.33 -12.39
N HIS A 234 0.33 -11.00 -13.36
CA HIS A 234 -1.11 -11.14 -13.21
C HIS A 234 -1.52 -12.60 -13.00
N ASN A 235 -1.07 -13.51 -13.86
CA ASN A 235 -1.51 -14.90 -13.86
C ASN A 235 -1.12 -15.66 -12.59
N ARG A 236 0.09 -15.39 -12.07
CA ARG A 236 0.59 -16.06 -10.85
C ARG A 236 -0.02 -15.53 -9.56
N SER A 237 -0.67 -14.36 -9.59
CA SER A 237 -1.14 -13.66 -8.40
C SER A 237 -2.66 -13.69 -8.19
N HIS A 238 -3.41 -14.44 -9.01
CA HIS A 238 -4.87 -14.54 -8.91
C HIS A 238 -5.36 -14.90 -7.49
N HIS A 239 -4.60 -15.72 -6.78
CA HIS A 239 -4.90 -16.15 -5.40
C HIS A 239 -4.81 -15.03 -4.37
N LYS A 240 -4.21 -13.87 -4.71
CA LYS A 240 -4.12 -12.71 -3.82
C LYS A 240 -5.36 -11.82 -3.88
N ARG A 241 -6.08 -11.84 -5.01
CA ARG A 241 -7.28 -11.01 -5.28
C ARG A 241 -8.60 -11.73 -5.02
N LYS A 242 -8.55 -12.88 -4.35
CA LYS A 242 -9.70 -13.71 -4.02
C LYS A 242 -9.63 -14.12 -2.56
N LEU A 243 -10.81 -14.28 -1.95
CA LEU A 243 -10.93 -14.97 -0.67
C LEU A 243 -10.43 -16.42 -0.79
N ALA A 244 -10.26 -17.08 0.36
CA ALA A 244 -9.92 -18.50 0.39
C ALA A 244 -10.93 -19.30 -0.44
N LEU A 245 -10.45 -20.23 -1.26
CA LEU A 245 -11.31 -21.09 -2.04
C LEU A 245 -12.12 -21.97 -1.09
N THR A 246 -13.44 -21.90 -1.22
CA THR A 246 -14.37 -22.81 -0.54
C THR A 246 -14.84 -23.87 -1.53
N PRO A 247 -15.09 -25.11 -1.08
CA PRO A 247 -15.88 -26.04 -1.86
C PRO A 247 -17.20 -25.39 -2.31
N ASN A 248 -17.63 -25.71 -3.53
CA ASN A 248 -18.87 -25.19 -4.12
C ASN A 248 -19.98 -26.24 -4.19
N PHE A 249 -19.83 -27.33 -3.44
CA PHE A 249 -20.81 -28.40 -3.26
C PHE A 249 -21.46 -28.33 -1.89
#